data_AF-A0A816GFL6-F1
#
_entry.id   AF-A0A816GFL6-F1
#
_cell.length_a   1.000
_cell.length_b   1.000
_cell.length_c   1.000
_cell.angle_alpha   90.00
_cell.angle_beta   90.00
_cell.angle_gamma   90.00
#
_symmetry.space_group_name_H-M   'P 1'
#
loop_
_entity.id
_entity.type
_entity.pdbx_description
1 polymer ?
#
loop_
_entity_poly.entity_id
_entity_poly.type
_entity_poly.pdbx_seq_one_letter_code
_entity_poly.pdbx_strand_id
1 'polypeptide(L)'
;NESQRNPSIVILTSKNRSEIQYIIQNKINDSKNTKIIYRNGDPTSINDLNKLSLNQARSIIILASEIKNPDVRIIKTILAIRNNPRQNAINFHIVAELKERINLEAARVAGFY
;
A
#
# COMPACT_ATOMS: atom_id res chain seq x y z
N ASN A 1 -12.55 9.62 10.19
CA ASN A 1 -12.71 8.20 10.58
C ASN A 1 -13.95 7.93 11.40
N GLU A 2 -14.42 8.83 12.27
CA GLU A 2 -15.65 8.61 13.07
C GLU A 2 -16.95 8.62 12.26
N SER A 3 -16.94 9.15 11.03
CA SER A 3 -18.13 9.21 10.15
C SER A 3 -18.37 7.95 9.30
N GLN A 4 -17.53 6.93 9.39
CA GLN A 4 -17.64 5.72 8.56
C GLN A 4 -18.13 4.53 9.39
N ARG A 5 -19.06 3.74 8.84
CA ARG A 5 -19.69 2.62 9.56
C ARG A 5 -18.75 1.43 9.79
N ASN A 6 -17.74 1.21 8.94
CA ASN A 6 -16.78 0.10 9.09
C ASN A 6 -15.44 0.38 8.38
N PRO A 7 -14.65 1.39 8.83
CA PRO A 7 -13.37 1.70 8.21
C PRO A 7 -12.38 0.55 8.38
N SER A 8 -11.57 0.28 7.36
CA SER A 8 -10.53 -0.74 7.42
C SER A 8 -9.24 -0.27 6.79
N ILE A 9 -8.11 -0.61 7.43
CA ILE A 9 -6.77 -0.41 6.91
C ILE A 9 -6.16 -1.78 6.64
N VAL A 10 -5.70 -2.01 5.41
CA VAL A 10 -5.01 -3.23 5.03
C VAL A 10 -3.52 -2.94 4.89
N ILE A 11 -2.68 -3.70 5.59
CA ILE A 11 -1.23 -3.59 5.55
C ILE A 11 -0.67 -4.82 4.83
N LEU A 12 -0.07 -4.61 3.66
CA LEU A 12 0.69 -5.62 2.92
C LEU A 12 2.18 -5.48 3.22
N THR A 13 2.83 -6.53 3.72
CA THR A 13 4.28 -6.52 3.97
C THR A 13 4.86 -7.93 4.01
N SER A 14 6.15 -8.07 3.72
CA SER A 14 6.88 -9.33 3.87
C SER A 14 7.29 -9.63 5.32
N LYS A 15 7.21 -8.64 6.23
CA LYS A 15 7.43 -8.85 7.68
C LYS A 15 6.49 -9.91 8.21
N ASN A 16 6.91 -10.71 9.19
CA ASN A 16 6.07 -11.76 9.74
C ASN A 16 4.91 -11.20 10.58
N ARG A 17 3.88 -12.03 10.82
CA ARG A 17 2.67 -11.61 11.54
C ARG A 17 2.96 -11.16 12.98
N SER A 18 3.82 -11.88 13.70
CA SER A 18 4.12 -11.62 15.11
C SER A 18 4.80 -10.26 15.30
N GLU A 19 5.75 -9.91 14.43
CA GLU A 19 6.43 -8.62 14.41
C GLU A 19 5.45 -7.46 14.17
N ILE A 20 4.57 -7.59 13.18
CA ILE A 20 3.58 -6.55 12.88
C ILE A 20 2.55 -6.42 13.99
N GLN A 21 2.09 -7.54 14.55
CA GLN A 21 1.15 -7.52 15.66
C GLN A 21 1.75 -6.85 16.90
N TYR A 22 3.02 -7.11 17.18
CA TYR A 22 3.76 -6.42 18.24
C TYR A 22 3.86 -4.91 17.94
N ILE A 23 4.25 -4.50 16.74
CA ILE A 23 4.34 -3.06 16.38
C ILE A 23 2.98 -2.36 16.53
N ILE A 24 1.90 -2.98 16.06
CA ILE A 24 0.54 -2.44 16.17
C ILE A 24 0.15 -2.28 17.63
N GLN A 25 0.32 -3.32 18.45
CA GLN A 25 -0.04 -3.28 19.88
C GLN A 25 0.75 -2.23 20.67
N ASN A 26 2.01 -1.98 20.30
CA ASN A 26 2.87 -1.04 21.02
C ASN A 26 2.73 0.41 20.51
N LYS A 27 2.30 0.63 19.26
CA LYS A 27 2.20 1.98 18.67
C LYS A 27 0.77 2.48 18.51
N ILE A 28 -0.23 1.59 18.53
CA ILE A 28 -1.63 1.93 18.31
C ILE A 28 -2.42 1.57 19.58
N ASN A 29 -2.65 2.57 20.42
CA ASN A 29 -3.34 2.39 21.71
C ASN A 29 -4.86 2.27 21.53
N ASP A 30 -5.43 3.00 20.56
CA ASP A 30 -6.84 2.93 20.21
C ASP A 30 -7.03 3.16 18.69
N SER A 31 -7.71 2.23 18.03
CA SER A 31 -8.06 2.32 16.60
C SER A 31 -9.53 2.72 16.38
N LYS A 32 -10.26 3.00 17.46
CA LYS A 32 -11.70 3.27 17.49
C LYS A 32 -12.46 2.17 16.74
N ASN A 33 -13.21 2.53 15.71
CA ASN A 33 -13.96 1.59 14.87
C ASN A 33 -13.16 1.09 13.64
N THR A 34 -11.86 1.36 13.55
CA THR A 34 -11.04 1.01 12.38
C THR A 34 -10.45 -0.39 12.50
N LYS A 35 -10.83 -1.28 11.59
CA LYS A 35 -10.26 -2.63 11.53
C LYS A 35 -8.90 -2.61 10.83
N ILE A 36 -7.85 -3.06 11.50
CA ILE A 36 -6.53 -3.24 10.90
C ILE A 36 -6.37 -4.70 10.45
N ILE A 37 -6.07 -4.90 9.17
CA ILE A 37 -5.94 -6.21 8.54
C ILE A 37 -4.52 -6.37 8.02
N TYR A 38 -3.85 -7.43 8.44
CA TYR A 38 -2.52 -7.78 7.96
C TYR A 38 -2.59 -8.80 6.80
N ARG A 39 -1.72 -8.61 5.80
CA ARG A 39 -1.50 -9.53 4.69
C ARG A 39 0.00 -9.67 4.44
N ASN A 40 0.46 -10.92 4.34
CA ASN A 40 1.83 -11.20 3.92
C ASN A 40 1.91 -11.25 2.39
N GLY A 41 2.91 -10.58 1.82
CA GLY A 41 3.19 -10.64 0.38
C GLY A 41 4.10 -9.51 -0.10
N ASP A 42 4.41 -9.55 -1.40
CA ASP A 42 5.21 -8.55 -2.08
C ASP A 42 4.34 -7.58 -2.91
N PRO A 43 4.38 -6.26 -2.64
CA PRO A 43 3.64 -5.26 -3.41
C PRO A 43 4.02 -5.18 -4.90
N THR A 44 5.16 -5.74 -5.32
CA THR A 44 5.52 -5.81 -6.76
C THR A 44 4.93 -7.03 -7.48
N SER A 45 4.30 -7.95 -6.74
CA SER A 45 3.68 -9.16 -7.27
C SER A 45 2.17 -8.97 -7.49
N ILE A 46 1.73 -9.09 -8.73
CA ILE A 46 0.29 -9.04 -9.09
C ILE A 46 -0.50 -10.12 -8.32
N ASN A 47 0.08 -11.30 -8.11
CA ASN A 47 -0.56 -12.39 -7.36
C ASN A 47 -0.83 -12.02 -5.90
N ASP A 48 0.09 -11.29 -5.27
CA ASP A 48 -0.08 -10.84 -3.89
C ASP A 48 -1.05 -9.66 -3.81
N LEU A 49 -0.98 -8.73 -4.76
CA LEU A 49 -1.96 -7.65 -4.89
C LEU A 49 -3.40 -8.19 -5.07
N ASN A 50 -3.55 -9.32 -5.77
CA ASN A 50 -4.85 -9.98 -5.98
C ASN A 50 -5.45 -10.60 -4.70
N LYS A 51 -4.66 -10.74 -3.62
CA LYS A 51 -5.17 -11.12 -2.29
C LYS A 51 -5.86 -9.95 -1.58
N LEU A 52 -5.72 -8.74 -2.12
CA LEU A 52 -6.27 -7.50 -1.59
C LEU A 52 -7.51 -7.06 -2.39
N SER A 53 -8.43 -6.37 -1.72
CA SER A 53 -9.59 -5.75 -2.36
C SER A 53 -9.26 -4.33 -2.88
N LEU A 54 -8.28 -4.20 -3.77
CA LEU A 54 -7.80 -2.89 -4.25
C LEU A 54 -8.91 -2.04 -4.90
N ASN A 55 -9.83 -2.64 -5.65
CA ASN A 55 -10.99 -1.93 -6.24
C ASN A 55 -11.93 -1.29 -5.21
N GLN A 56 -11.88 -1.73 -3.94
CA GLN A 56 -12.69 -1.20 -2.84
C GLN A 56 -11.93 -0.16 -2.00
N ALA A 57 -10.62 -0.01 -2.22
CA ALA A 57 -9.82 0.97 -1.53
C ALA A 57 -10.19 2.37 -2.01
N ARG A 58 -10.19 3.36 -1.10
CA ARG A 58 -10.29 4.79 -1.46
C ARG A 58 -8.92 5.40 -1.76
N SER A 59 -7.90 4.89 -1.08
CA SER A 59 -6.52 5.32 -1.22
C SER A 59 -5.57 4.17 -0.97
N ILE A 60 -4.43 4.19 -1.66
CA ILE A 60 -3.31 3.29 -1.47
C ILE A 60 -2.10 4.13 -1.09
N ILE A 61 -1.45 3.77 0.02
CA ILE A 61 -0.24 4.45 0.49
C ILE A 61 0.93 3.47 0.33
N ILE A 62 1.96 3.90 -0.40
CA ILE A 62 3.16 3.11 -0.65
C ILE A 62 4.32 3.80 0.07
N LEU A 63 4.81 3.16 1.13
CA LEU A 63 5.90 3.68 1.95
C LEU A 63 7.25 3.19 1.44
N ALA A 64 8.29 4.01 1.58
CA ALA A 64 9.64 3.61 1.24
C ALA A 64 10.10 2.50 2.19
N SER A 65 10.52 1.37 1.64
CA SER A 65 11.19 0.33 2.42
C SER A 65 12.67 0.69 2.65
N GLU A 66 13.30 0.14 3.68
CA GLU A 66 14.72 0.37 3.98
C GLU A 66 15.70 -0.40 3.07
N ILE A 67 15.26 -0.76 1.86
CA ILE A 67 16.09 -1.49 0.89
C ILE A 67 16.94 -0.52 0.06
N LYS A 68 17.95 -1.07 -0.64
CA LYS A 68 18.68 -0.33 -1.67
C LYS A 68 17.73 0.08 -2.81
N ASN A 69 17.76 1.35 -3.20
CA ASN A 69 16.93 1.95 -4.25
C ASN A 69 15.41 1.79 -4.00
N PRO A 70 14.87 2.36 -2.90
CA PRO A 70 13.46 2.20 -2.52
C PRO A 70 12.49 2.72 -3.58
N ASP A 71 12.86 3.78 -4.30
CA ASP A 71 12.03 4.41 -5.34
C ASP A 71 11.73 3.45 -6.50
N VAL A 72 12.68 2.60 -6.88
CA VAL A 72 12.48 1.58 -7.93
C VAL A 72 11.37 0.62 -7.52
N ARG A 73 11.34 0.20 -6.26
CA ARG A 73 10.30 -0.70 -5.75
C ARG A 73 8.94 -0.02 -5.68
N ILE A 74 8.91 1.26 -5.36
CA ILE A 74 7.69 2.07 -5.38
C ILE A 74 7.14 2.16 -6.81
N ILE A 75 7.97 2.54 -7.78
CA ILE A 75 7.56 2.63 -9.20
C ILE A 75 7.05 1.28 -9.71
N LYS A 76 7.76 0.18 -9.40
CA LYS A 76 7.29 -1.18 -9.73
C LYS A 76 5.94 -1.52 -9.11
N THR A 77 5.72 -1.13 -7.85
CA THR A 77 4.45 -1.32 -7.15
C THR A 77 3.32 -0.54 -7.83
N ILE A 78 3.56 0.72 -8.20
CA ILE A 78 2.59 1.56 -8.92
C ILE A 78 2.21 0.89 -10.25
N LEU A 79 3.20 0.47 -11.04
CA LEU A 79 2.97 -0.24 -12.30
C LEU A 79 2.20 -1.55 -12.10
N ALA A 80 2.56 -2.35 -11.09
CA ALA A 80 1.87 -3.59 -10.77
C ALA A 80 0.41 -3.36 -10.37
N ILE A 81 0.11 -2.26 -9.65
CA ILE A 81 -1.26 -1.88 -9.31
C ILE A 81 -2.03 -1.44 -10.55
N ARG A 82 -1.48 -0.51 -11.35
CA ARG A 82 -2.19 0.06 -12.51
C ARG A 82 -2.38 -0.92 -13.65
N ASN A 83 -1.40 -1.78 -13.88
CA ASN A 83 -1.45 -2.78 -14.97
C ASN A 83 -2.05 -4.11 -14.53
N ASN A 84 -2.63 -4.19 -13.32
CA ASN A 84 -3.28 -5.40 -12.87
C ASN A 84 -4.60 -5.62 -13.63
N PRO A 85 -4.76 -6.75 -14.37
CA PRO A 85 -5.97 -7.02 -15.18
C PRO A 85 -7.28 -7.09 -14.40
N ARG A 86 -7.23 -7.25 -13.06
CA ARG A 86 -8.42 -7.23 -12.19
C ARG A 86 -8.89 -5.82 -11.82
N GLN A 87 -8.15 -4.78 -12.21
CA GLN A 87 -8.55 -3.39 -11.99
C GLN A 87 -9.44 -2.94 -13.15
N ASN A 88 -10.74 -2.96 -12.93
CA ASN A 88 -11.72 -2.59 -13.96
C ASN A 88 -11.88 -1.07 -14.09
N ALA A 89 -11.58 -0.32 -13.03
CA ALA A 89 -11.53 1.14 -13.00
C ALA A 89 -10.65 1.60 -11.84
N ILE A 90 -9.83 2.64 -12.06
CA ILE A 90 -8.95 3.20 -11.03
C ILE A 90 -9.73 4.24 -10.24
N ASN A 91 -10.37 3.78 -9.15
CA ASN A 91 -11.25 4.61 -8.31
C ASN A 91 -10.58 5.01 -6.97
N PHE A 92 -9.26 4.96 -6.90
CA PHE A 92 -8.48 5.28 -5.70
C PHE A 92 -7.35 6.25 -6.00
N HIS A 93 -6.91 6.96 -4.98
CA HIS A 93 -5.70 7.79 -5.02
C HIS A 93 -4.48 6.99 -4.56
N ILE A 94 -3.35 7.11 -5.26
CA ILE A 94 -2.06 6.55 -4.80
C ILE A 94 -1.22 7.67 -4.22
N VAL A 95 -0.74 7.50 -2.99
CA VAL A 95 0.28 8.36 -2.37
C VAL A 95 1.54 7.51 -2.16
N ALA A 96 2.69 8.03 -2.56
CA ALA A 96 3.95 7.29 -2.53
C ALA A 96 5.07 8.14 -1.92
N GLU A 97 5.88 7.53 -1.06
CA GLU A 97 7.03 8.18 -0.41
C GLU A 97 8.31 7.96 -1.23
N LEU A 98 8.66 8.89 -2.10
CA LEU A 98 9.92 8.83 -2.86
C LEU A 98 11.07 9.48 -2.09
N LYS A 99 12.26 8.88 -2.13
CA LYS A 99 13.48 9.38 -1.48
C LYS A 99 14.28 10.32 -2.36
N GLU A 100 14.40 10.02 -3.65
CA GLU A 100 15.19 10.82 -4.57
C GLU A 100 14.28 11.63 -5.49
N ARG A 101 14.49 12.95 -5.52
CA ARG A 101 13.72 13.86 -6.38
C ARG A 101 13.85 13.52 -7.87
N ILE A 102 14.97 12.94 -8.30
CA ILE A 102 15.18 12.58 -9.70
C ILE A 102 14.19 11.50 -10.19
N ASN A 103 13.66 10.69 -9.28
CA ASN A 103 12.71 9.63 -9.60
C ASN A 103 11.25 10.12 -9.67
N LEU A 104 10.99 11.40 -9.38
CA LEU A 104 9.65 11.99 -9.45
C LEU A 104 9.04 11.88 -10.86
N GLU A 105 9.82 12.18 -11.90
CA GLU A 105 9.32 12.13 -13.28
C GLU A 105 9.01 10.69 -13.71
N ALA A 106 9.88 9.73 -13.35
CA ALA A 106 9.63 8.32 -13.63
C ALA A 106 8.35 7.82 -12.93
N ALA A 107 8.10 8.25 -11.68
CA ALA A 107 6.87 7.94 -10.97
C ALA A 107 5.64 8.60 -11.61
N ARG A 108 5.75 9.85 -12.09
CA ARG A 108 4.68 10.56 -12.81
C ARG A 108 4.27 9.79 -14.07
N VAL A 109 5.25 9.38 -14.88
CA VAL A 109 5.02 8.57 -16.10
C VAL A 109 4.39 7.22 -15.77
N ALA A 110 4.77 6.59 -14.66
CA ALA A 110 4.15 5.35 -14.19
C ALA A 110 2.70 5.54 -13.70
N GLY A 111 2.20 6.78 -13.62
CA GLY A 111 0.82 7.12 -13.28
C GLY A 111 0.66 7.75 -11.90
N PHE A 112 1.62 8.57 -11.46
CA PHE A 112 1.44 9.45 -10.31
C PHE A 112 0.96 10.84 -10.78
N TYR A 113 -0.12 11.37 -10.21
CA TYR A 113 -0.61 12.74 -10.45
C TYR A 113 -1.15 13.35 -9.16
#